data_AF-A0A7J8GTY5-F1
#
_entry.id   AF-A0A7J8GTY5-F1
#
_cell.length_a   1.000
_cell.length_b   1.000
_cell.length_c   1.000
_cell.angle_alpha   90.00
_cell.angle_beta   90.00
_cell.angle_gamma   90.00
#
_symmetry.space_group_name_H-M   'P 1'
#
loop_
_entity.id
_entity.type
_entity.pdbx_description
1 polymer ?
#
loop_
_entity_poly.entity_id
_entity_poly.type
_entity_poly.pdbx_seq_one_letter_code
_entity_poly.pdbx_strand_id
1 'polypeptide(L)'
;MLPCFQLLRIGGGRGGDLYTFHPPSGTGCTYRLGCRADLCDVALRPQQEPGLISGVHAELHAERQGDDWRVSLEDHSSQEIYLSTLRSTQ
;
A
#
# COMPACT_ATOMS: atom_id res chain seq x y z
N MET A 1 9.98 4.31 16.91
CA MET A 1 8.55 4.18 16.56
C MET A 1 8.36 2.82 15.91
N LEU A 2 7.40 2.02 16.36
CA LEU A 2 7.15 0.70 15.77
C LEU A 2 6.40 0.85 14.43
N PRO A 3 6.63 -0.06 13.46
CA PRO A 3 5.91 -0.03 12.20
C PRO A 3 4.43 -0.37 12.41
N CYS A 4 3.55 0.22 11.60
CA CYS A 4 2.12 -0.13 11.58
C CYS A 4 1.83 -1.32 10.66
N PHE A 5 2.50 -1.40 9.51
CA PHE A 5 2.44 -2.55 8.60
C PHE A 5 3.62 -2.53 7.63
N GLN A 6 3.77 -3.61 6.86
CA GLN A 6 4.76 -3.73 5.79
C GLN A 6 4.10 -4.21 4.50
N LEU A 7 4.55 -3.69 3.36
CA LEU A 7 4.12 -4.12 2.03
C LEU A 7 5.30 -4.77 1.32
N LEU A 8 5.12 -6.00 0.83
CA LEU A 8 6.11 -6.70 0.03
C LEU A 8 5.67 -6.72 -1.44
N ARG A 9 6.48 -6.17 -2.33
CA ARG A 9 6.29 -6.31 -3.77
C ARG A 9 6.70 -7.71 -4.22
N ILE A 10 5.82 -8.38 -4.95
CA ILE A 10 6.08 -9.69 -5.54
C ILE A 10 6.52 -9.50 -7.00
N GLY A 11 7.48 -10.30 -7.46
CA GLY A 11 7.98 -10.27 -8.84
C GLY A 11 9.08 -9.23 -9.11
N GLY A 12 9.64 -8.59 -8.08
CA GLY A 12 10.85 -7.77 -8.18
C GLY A 12 12.10 -8.64 -8.05
N GLY A 13 12.95 -8.65 -9.09
CA GLY A 13 14.11 -9.55 -9.17
C GLY A 13 15.34 -9.13 -8.34
N ARG A 14 15.29 -8.05 -7.56
CA ARG A 14 16.43 -7.53 -6.80
C ARG A 14 15.92 -6.89 -5.50
N GLY A 15 16.47 -7.31 -4.36
CA GLY A 15 16.07 -6.84 -3.03
C GLY A 15 15.88 -5.32 -2.94
N GLY A 16 14.88 -4.92 -2.16
CA GLY A 16 14.32 -3.54 -2.17
C GLY A 16 12.80 -3.50 -2.27
N ASP A 17 12.12 -4.64 -2.16
CA ASP A 17 10.68 -4.78 -2.36
C ASP A 17 9.85 -4.68 -1.06
N LEU A 18 10.49 -4.43 0.09
CA LEU A 18 9.81 -4.32 1.38
C LEU A 18 9.67 -2.85 1.80
N TYR A 19 8.44 -2.35 1.83
CA TYR A 19 8.10 -1.02 2.30
C TYR A 19 7.61 -1.13 3.74
N THR A 20 8.23 -0.36 4.65
CA THR A 20 7.89 -0.37 6.08
C THR A 20 7.32 0.98 6.49
N PHE A 21 6.09 0.97 7.01
CA PHE A 21 5.31 2.16 7.26
C PHE A 21 5.24 2.47 8.75
N HIS A 22 5.40 3.76 9.11
CA HIS A 22 5.49 4.21 10.50
C HIS A 22 4.50 5.36 10.77
N PRO A 23 3.57 5.20 11.73
CA PRO A 23 2.52 6.19 12.00
C PRO A 23 3.09 7.42 12.73
N PRO A 24 3.03 8.65 12.18
CA PRO A 24 3.73 9.83 12.71
C PRO A 24 3.48 10.18 14.19
N SER A 25 2.28 9.86 14.69
CA SER A 25 1.82 10.21 16.05
C SER A 25 1.09 9.06 16.76
N GLY A 26 1.19 7.83 16.23
CA GLY A 26 0.53 6.65 16.81
C GLY A 26 -1.00 6.60 16.68
N THR A 27 -1.62 7.60 16.06
CA THR A 27 -3.09 7.74 15.89
C THR A 27 -3.62 7.18 14.57
N GLY A 28 -2.74 6.74 13.67
CA GLY A 28 -3.07 6.26 12.33
C GLY A 28 -2.29 6.98 11.24
N CYS A 29 -2.35 6.46 10.02
CA CYS A 29 -1.66 7.00 8.85
C CYS A 29 -2.27 6.51 7.54
N THR A 30 -2.19 7.35 6.53
CA THR A 30 -2.61 7.05 5.15
C THR A 30 -1.39 7.02 4.25
N TYR A 31 -1.29 6.01 3.39
CA TYR A 31 -0.23 5.88 2.40
C TYR A 31 -0.79 5.65 1.01
N ARG A 32 -0.20 6.30 0.01
CA ARG A 32 -0.65 6.28 -1.37
C ARG A 32 0.23 5.38 -2.23
N LEU A 33 -0.43 4.57 -3.05
CA LEU A 33 0.18 3.73 -4.07
C LEU A 33 -0.22 4.28 -5.45
N GLY A 34 0.71 4.44 -6.39
CA GLY A 34 0.37 4.93 -7.72
C GLY A 34 1.59 5.22 -8.59
N CYS A 35 1.38 5.66 -9.83
CA CYS A 35 2.48 5.91 -10.76
C CYS A 35 3.17 7.29 -10.56
N ARG A 36 2.53 8.20 -9.82
CA ARG A 36 3.06 9.54 -9.53
C ARG A 36 3.91 9.55 -8.27
N ALA A 37 5.23 9.53 -8.44
CA ALA A 37 6.20 9.58 -7.34
C ALA A 37 6.17 10.88 -6.51
N ASP A 38 5.55 11.94 -7.01
CA ASP A 38 5.36 13.21 -6.29
C ASP A 38 4.13 13.21 -5.38
N LEU A 39 3.20 12.27 -5.57
CA LEU A 39 1.96 12.15 -4.79
C LEU A 39 1.85 10.85 -3.99
N CYS A 40 2.66 9.83 -4.32
CA CYS A 40 2.57 8.50 -3.76
C CYS A 40 3.76 8.15 -2.90
N ASP A 41 3.51 7.52 -1.76
CA ASP A 41 4.53 6.95 -0.88
C ASP A 41 5.21 5.74 -1.51
N VAL A 42 4.47 4.98 -2.32
CA VAL A 42 5.01 3.89 -3.14
C VAL A 42 4.73 4.15 -4.61
N ALA A 43 5.78 4.51 -5.33
CA ALA A 43 5.73 4.68 -6.77
C ALA A 43 5.74 3.33 -7.49
N LEU A 44 4.62 2.95 -8.08
CA LEU A 44 4.46 1.75 -8.88
C LEU A 44 4.82 2.05 -10.34
N ARG A 45 5.63 1.19 -10.97
CA ARG A 45 6.01 1.31 -12.38
C ARG A 45 5.43 0.13 -13.17
N PRO A 46 4.51 0.37 -14.12
CA PRO A 46 4.06 -0.70 -15.00
C PRO A 46 5.22 -1.16 -15.88
N GLN A 47 5.45 -2.47 -15.98
CA GLN A 47 6.52 -3.03 -16.82
C GLN A 47 6.10 -3.18 -18.29
N GLN A 48 4.81 -3.38 -18.58
CA GLN A 48 4.33 -3.68 -19.93
C GLN A 48 3.48 -2.55 -20.52
N GLU A 49 2.47 -2.09 -19.79
CA GLU A 49 1.44 -1.20 -20.35
C GLU A 49 1.39 0.12 -19.56
N PRO A 50 1.91 1.22 -20.12
CA PRO A 50 1.71 2.56 -19.58
C PRO A 50 0.21 2.88 -19.53
N GLY A 51 -0.32 3.19 -18.35
CA GLY A 51 -1.73 3.55 -18.15
C GLY A 51 -2.57 2.57 -17.34
N LEU A 52 -2.06 1.37 -17.02
CA LEU A 52 -2.73 0.46 -16.08
C LEU A 52 -2.77 0.99 -14.64
N ILE A 53 -1.77 1.81 -14.28
CA ILE A 53 -1.63 2.35 -12.93
C ILE A 53 -1.97 3.84 -12.95
N SER A 54 -2.98 4.20 -12.18
CA SER A 54 -3.46 5.57 -12.01
C SER A 54 -2.44 6.42 -11.23
N GLY A 55 -2.55 7.75 -11.35
CA GLY A 55 -1.63 8.69 -10.69
C GLY A 55 -1.52 8.43 -9.19
N VAL A 56 -2.66 8.43 -8.51
CA VAL A 56 -2.89 7.72 -7.24
C VAL A 56 -3.84 6.59 -7.59
N HIS A 57 -3.45 5.36 -7.30
CA HIS A 57 -4.18 4.16 -7.66
C HIS A 57 -4.90 3.55 -6.46
N ALA A 58 -4.30 3.63 -5.28
CA ALA A 58 -4.94 3.17 -4.05
C ALA A 58 -4.43 3.95 -2.83
N GLU A 59 -5.21 3.95 -1.78
CA GLU A 59 -4.80 4.39 -0.45
C GLU A 59 -4.85 3.24 0.56
N LEU A 60 -3.82 3.15 1.40
CA LEU A 60 -3.74 2.25 2.53
C LEU A 60 -3.96 3.06 3.79
N HIS A 61 -5.01 2.74 4.55
CA HIS A 61 -5.31 3.40 5.81
C HIS A 61 -4.97 2.45 6.94
N ALA A 62 -4.03 2.83 7.78
CA ALA A 62 -3.66 2.09 8.98
C ALA A 62 -4.19 2.83 10.20
N GLU A 63 -5.06 2.17 10.96
CA GLU A 63 -5.68 2.71 12.16
C GLU A 63 -5.34 1.82 13.36
N ARG A 64 -5.21 2.45 14.53
CA ARG A 64 -4.91 1.74 15.77
C ARG A 64 -6.18 1.05 16.27
N GLN A 65 -6.12 -0.27 16.45
CA GLN A 65 -7.19 -1.08 17.02
C GLN A 65 -6.69 -1.75 18.31
N GLY A 66 -6.75 -1.02 19.43
CA GLY A 66 -6.13 -1.45 20.68
C GLY A 66 -4.60 -1.46 20.58
N ASP A 67 -4.00 -2.61 20.81
CA ASP A 67 -2.55 -2.80 20.65
C ASP A 67 -2.14 -3.18 19.21
N ASP A 68 -3.11 -3.52 18.35
CA ASP A 68 -2.90 -3.93 16.96
C ASP A 68 -3.19 -2.81 15.95
N TRP A 69 -2.86 -3.07 14.68
CA TRP A 69 -3.15 -2.21 13.55
C TRP A 69 -4.17 -2.85 12.62
N ARG A 70 -5.24 -2.11 12.31
CA ARG A 70 -6.15 -2.45 11.22
C ARG A 70 -5.68 -1.71 9.98
N VAL A 71 -5.48 -2.45 8.88
CA VAL A 71 -5.13 -1.87 7.58
C VAL A 71 -6.27 -2.11 6.61
N SER A 72 -6.78 -1.05 6.00
CA SER A 72 -7.76 -1.10 4.90
C SER A 72 -7.16 -0.53 3.62
N LEU A 73 -7.62 -1.05 2.48
CA LEU A 73 -7.28 -0.52 1.16
C LEU A 73 -8.51 0.17 0.57
N GLU A 74 -8.33 1.40 0.10
CA GLU A 74 -9.29 2.13 -0.71
C GLU A 74 -8.81 2.19 -2.16
N ASP A 75 -9.67 1.80 -3.09
CA ASP A 75 -9.38 1.78 -4.52
C ASP A 75 -9.73 3.12 -5.16
N HIS A 76 -8.76 3.74 -5.84
CA HIS A 76 -8.93 4.95 -6.65
C HIS A 76 -8.53 4.72 -8.11
N SER A 77 -8.37 3.48 -8.49
CA SER A 77 -7.93 3.09 -9.81
C SER A 77 -8.98 3.47 -10.87
N SER A 78 -8.49 3.79 -12.07
CA SER A 78 -9.30 3.88 -13.27
C SER A 78 -9.66 2.51 -13.86
N GLN A 79 -9.04 1.45 -13.34
CA GLN A 79 -9.25 0.05 -13.72
C GLN A 79 -9.19 -0.79 -12.43
N GLU A 80 -10.27 -1.49 -12.08
CA GLU A 80 -10.48 -2.16 -10.78
C GLU A 80 -9.23 -2.86 -10.21
N ILE A 81 -8.97 -2.66 -8.91
CA ILE A 81 -7.96 -3.41 -8.18
C ILE A 81 -8.45 -4.83 -7.88
N TYR A 82 -7.71 -5.85 -8.33
CA TYR A 82 -7.90 -7.22 -7.87
C TYR A 82 -7.26 -7.44 -6.49
N LEU A 83 -8.09 -7.41 -5.45
CA LEU A 83 -7.70 -7.77 -4.08
C LEU A 83 -7.82 -9.28 -3.86
N SER A 84 -6.70 -9.98 -3.68
CA SER A 84 -6.72 -11.33 -3.10
C SER A 84 -6.76 -11.23 -1.57
N THR A 85 -7.97 -11.26 -1.00
CA THR A 85 -8.10 -11.32 0.46
C THR A 85 -7.90 -12.75 0.94
N LEU A 86 -6.81 -13.03 1.64
CA LEU A 86 -6.68 -14.24 2.46
C LEU A 86 -7.20 -13.92 3.87
N ARG A 87 -8.41 -14.36 4.20
CA ARG A 87 -8.86 -14.38 5.59
C ARG A 87 -8.31 -15.62 6.26
N SER A 88 -7.39 -15.47 7.21
CA SER A 88 -7.07 -16.56 8.14
C SER A 88 -8.22 -16.68 9.13
N THR A 89 -9.09 -17.66 8.92
CA THR A 89 -10.00 -18.14 9.97
C THR A 89 -9.18 -18.99 10.94
N GLN A 90 -8.95 -18.50 12.16
CA GLN A 90 -8.74 -19.40 13.29
C GLN A 90 -10.09 -19.88 13.82
#